data_AF-A0A6J5U7J1-F1
#
_entry.id   AF-A0A6J5U7J1-F1
#
_cell.length_a   1.000
_cell.length_b   1.000
_cell.length_c   1.000
_cell.angle_alpha   90.00
_cell.angle_beta   90.00
_cell.angle_gamma   90.00
#
_symmetry.space_group_name_H-M   'P 1'
#
loop_
_entity.id
_entity.type
_entity.pdbx_description
1 polymer ?
#
loop_
_entity_poly.entity_id
_entity_poly.type
_entity_poly.pdbx_seq_one_letter_code
_entity_poly.pdbx_strand_id
1 'polypeptide(L)' 'MSKPLQRYQKLGLKEFLPRIHRYPLACKDLSLILRGAYKKIPKNLQSLIFQDTLTAFRLLPP' A
#
# COMPACT_ATOMS: atom_id res chain seq x y z
N MET A 1 2.96 9.40 -19.93
CA MET A 1 3.24 9.35 -18.47
C MET A 1 2.03 8.78 -17.74
N SER A 2 2.10 7.56 -17.20
CA SER A 2 0.97 6.98 -16.44
C SER A 2 0.77 7.73 -15.13
N LYS A 3 -0.49 8.03 -14.78
CA LYS A 3 -0.83 8.72 -13.52
C LYS A 3 -0.30 7.89 -12.33
N PRO A 4 0.22 8.53 -11.27
CA PRO A 4 0.77 7.82 -10.10
C PRO A 4 -0.24 6.84 -9.46
N LEU A 5 -1.53 7.13 -9.58
CA LEU A 5 -2.62 6.23 -9.18
C LEU A 5 -2.60 4.88 -9.93
N GLN A 6 -2.48 4.91 -11.26
CA GLN A 6 -2.44 3.68 -12.08
C GLN A 6 -1.19 2.86 -11.79
N ARG A 7 -0.04 3.52 -11.55
CA ARG A 7 1.20 2.84 -11.15
C ARG A 7 1.04 2.13 -9.82
N TYR A 8 0.44 2.79 -8.83
CA TYR A 8 0.17 2.17 -7.54
C TYR A 8 -0.81 0.99 -7.65
N GLN A 9 -1.91 1.16 -8.39
CA GLN A 9 -2.87 0.07 -8.62
C GLN A 9 -2.21 -1.13 -9.30
N LYS A 10 -1.27 -0.91 -10.22
CA LYS A 10 -0.51 -1.97 -10.89
C LYS A 10 0.43 -2.74 -9.94
N LEU A 11 0.81 -2.18 -8.79
CA LEU A 11 1.60 -2.89 -7.78
C LEU A 11 0.77 -3.98 -7.07
N GLY A 12 -0.56 -3.92 -7.11
CA GLY A 12 -1.42 -4.99 -6.56
C GLY A 12 -1.23 -5.25 -5.07
N LEU A 13 -0.72 -4.28 -4.29
CA LEU A 13 -0.36 -4.47 -2.87
C LEU A 13 -1.51 -5.06 -2.06
N LYS A 14 -2.73 -4.58 -2.27
CA LYS A 14 -3.94 -5.08 -1.61
C LYS A 14 -4.20 -6.57 -1.87
N GLU A 15 -3.92 -7.07 -3.06
CA GLU A 15 -4.12 -8.49 -3.41
C GLU A 15 -3.04 -9.41 -2.79
N PHE A 16 -1.91 -8.84 -2.39
CA PHE A 16 -0.83 -9.56 -1.71
C PHE A 16 -1.00 -9.61 -0.19
N LEU A 17 -1.73 -8.66 0.41
CA LEU A 17 -2.02 -8.64 1.85
C LEU A 17 -2.64 -9.94 2.40
N PRO A 18 -3.66 -10.57 1.79
CA PRO A 18 -4.22 -11.80 2.35
C PRO A 18 -3.31 -13.03 2.19
N ARG A 19 -2.21 -12.94 1.44
CA ARG A 19 -1.28 -14.06 1.23
C ARG A 19 -0.18 -14.02 2.28
N ILE A 20 -0.20 -14.96 3.23
CA ILE A 20 0.73 -15.04 4.37
C ILE A 20 2.21 -14.86 3.96
N HIS A 21 2.65 -15.54 2.90
CA HIS A 21 4.05 -15.44 2.43
C HIS A 21 4.43 -14.10 1.79
N ARG A 22 3.44 -13.32 1.33
CA ARG A 22 3.65 -12.01 0.69
C ARG A 22 3.30 -10.84 1.60
N TYR A 23 2.61 -11.09 2.70
CA TYR A 23 2.23 -10.07 3.67
C TYR A 23 3.43 -9.24 4.17
N PRO A 24 4.56 -9.84 4.62
CA PRO A 24 5.71 -9.05 5.09
C PRO A 24 6.32 -8.16 4.01
N LEU A 25 6.34 -8.64 2.75
CA LEU A 25 6.82 -7.89 1.60
C LEU A 25 5.89 -6.71 1.28
N ALA A 26 4.57 -6.95 1.26
CA ALA A 26 3.58 -5.90 1.04
C ALA A 26 3.63 -4.82 2.14
N CYS A 27 3.79 -5.21 3.40
CA CYS A 27 3.98 -4.27 4.52
C CYS A 27 5.27 -3.46 4.40
N LYS A 28 6.37 -4.09 3.94
CA LYS A 28 7.64 -3.39 3.70
C LYS A 28 7.49 -2.33 2.62
N ASP A 29 6.84 -2.67 1.51
CA ASP A 29 6.59 -1.72 0.41
C ASP A 29 5.67 -0.58 0.85
N LEU A 30 4.58 -0.88 1.58
CA LEU A 30 3.71 0.15 2.17
C LEU A 30 4.50 1.10 3.10
N SER A 31 5.36 0.56 3.96
CA SER A 31 6.22 1.37 4.83
C SER A 31 7.17 2.29 4.04
N LEU A 32 7.77 1.80 2.96
CA LEU A 32 8.64 2.62 2.09
C LEU A 32 7.87 3.77 1.43
N ILE A 33 6.66 3.48 0.93
CA ILE A 33 5.78 4.48 0.33
C ILE A 33 5.37 5.53 1.38
N LEU A 34 4.98 5.09 2.58
CA LEU A 34 4.59 5.96 3.68
C LEU A 34 5.72 6.92 4.08
N ARG A 35 6.96 6.42 4.19
CA ARG A 35 8.12 7.22 4.58
C ARG A 35 8.61 8.15 3.46
N GLY A 36 8.69 7.66 2.23
CA GLY A 36 9.37 8.38 1.14
C GLY A 36 8.47 9.26 0.28
N ALA A 37 7.23 8.81 0.06
CA ALA A 37 6.38 9.40 -0.98
C ALA A 37 5.09 10.02 -0.43
N TYR A 38 4.57 9.57 0.72
CA TYR A 38 3.21 9.90 1.17
C TYR A 38 2.87 11.39 1.18
N LYS A 39 3.77 12.24 1.71
CA LYS A 39 3.56 13.70 1.75
C LYS A 39 3.55 14.37 0.37
N LYS A 40 4.10 13.73 -0.66
CA LYS A 40 4.31 14.28 -2.02
C LYS A 40 3.29 13.80 -3.05
N ILE A 41 2.52 12.76 -2.74
CA ILE A 41 1.49 12.21 -3.64
C ILE A 41 0.13 12.90 -3.45
N PRO A 42 -0.73 12.92 -4.49
CA PRO A 42 -2.04 13.55 -4.43
C PRO A 42 -2.98 12.88 -3.41
N LYS A 43 -3.90 13.66 -2.82
CA LYS A 43 -4.84 13.20 -1.77
C LYS A 43 -5.59 11.91 -2.11
N ASN A 44 -6.01 11.75 -3.37
CA ASN A 44 -6.71 10.54 -3.82
C ASN A 44 -5.85 9.27 -3.63
N LEU A 45 -4.55 9.37 -3.90
CA LEU A 45 -3.61 8.27 -3.75
C LEU A 45 -3.21 8.08 -2.27
N GLN A 46 -3.09 9.17 -1.49
CA GLN A 46 -2.89 9.08 -0.04
C GLN A 46 -4.02 8.32 0.65
N SER A 47 -5.28 8.58 0.26
CA SER A 47 -6.45 7.88 0.79
C SER A 47 -6.40 6.38 0.51
N LEU A 48 -6.04 6.01 -0.73
CA LEU A 48 -5.91 4.61 -1.13
C LEU A 48 -4.82 3.87 -0.33
N ILE A 49 -3.63 4.48 -0.19
CA ILE A 49 -2.51 3.91 0.59
C ILE A 49 -2.89 3.78 2.07
N PHE A 50 -3.61 4.76 2.60
CA PHE A 50 -4.08 4.72 3.98
C PHE A 50 -5.04 3.55 4.21
N GLN A 51 -5.98 3.33 3.29
CA GLN A 51 -6.91 2.21 3.35
C GLN A 51 -6.20 0.85 3.26
N ASP A 52 -5.22 0.71 2.36
CA ASP A 52 -4.41 -0.51 2.25
C ASP A 52 -3.57 -0.75 3.51
N THR A 53 -3.03 0.31 4.09
CA THR A 53 -2.28 0.25 5.36
C THR A 53 -3.19 -0.23 6.50
N LEU A 54 -4.39 0.35 6.65
CA LEU A 54 -5.38 -0.11 7.64
C LEU A 54 -5.77 -1.57 7.42
N THR A 55 -5.95 -1.98 6.17
CA THR A 55 -6.25 -3.37 5.82
C THR A 55 -5.12 -4.30 6.24
N ALA A 56 -3.87 -3.90 6.01
CA ALA A 56 -2.69 -4.65 6.45
C ALA A 56 -2.69 -4.83 7.98
N PHE A 57 -2.96 -3.78 8.74
CA PHE A 57 -3.04 -3.86 10.21
C PHE A 57 -4.16 -4.77 10.69
N ARG A 58 -5.33 -4.75 10.04
CA ARG A 58 -6.47 -5.63 10.38
C ARG A 58 -6.21 -7.11 10.11
N LEU A 59 -5.26 -7.42 9.22
CA LEU A 59 -4.87 -8.79 8.89
C LEU A 59 -3.77 -9.35 9.79
N LEU A 60 -3.21 -8.55 10.71
CA LEU A 60 -2.32 -9.08 11.73
C LEU A 60 -3.11 -10.06 12.61
N PRO A 61 -2.60 -11.28 12.86
CA PRO A 61 -3.15 -12.10 13.92
C PRO A 61 -3.02 -11.35 15.26
N PRO A 62 -4.01 -11.50 16.15
CA PRO A 62 -4.00 -10.88 17.48
C PRO A 62 -2.85 -11.38 18.36
#